data_AF-A0A527YXK8-F1
#
_entry.id   AF-A0A527YXK8-F1
#
_cell.length_a   1.000
_cell.length_b   1.000
_cell.length_c   1.000
_cell.angle_alpha   90.00
_cell.angle_beta   90.00
_cell.angle_gamma   90.00
#
_symmetry.space_group_name_H-M   'P 1'
#
loop_
_entity.id
_entity.type
_entity.pdbx_description
1 polymer ?
#
loop_
_entity_poly.entity_id
_entity_poly.type
_entity_poly.pdbx_seq_one_letter_code
_entity_poly.pdbx_strand_id
1 'polypeptide(L)' 'IYSRLVEFEHGKTTITPGLAESWTVSDDGLEYTFKLRPGVKFQTTDYFTPTRDLNADDVIFSFERQWKKDNPWYDYLAGT' A
#
# COMPACT_ATOMS: atom_id res chain seq x y z
N ILE A 1 -10.11 -3.17 7.77
CA ILE A 1 -10.26 -1.93 6.96
C ILE A 1 -9.09 -1.81 6.00
N TYR A 2 -7.84 -1.86 6.46
CA TYR A 2 -6.66 -1.74 5.59
C TYR A 2 -5.91 -3.07 5.42
N SER A 3 -5.04 -3.11 4.43
CA SER A 3 -4.11 -4.22 4.13
C SER A 3 -2.74 -3.65 3.78
N ARG A 4 -1.67 -4.44 3.92
CA ARG A 4 -0.29 -4.07 3.54
C ARG A 4 0.14 -4.76 2.24
N LEU A 5 1.26 -4.31 1.67
CA LEU A 5 1.90 -4.99 0.54
C LEU A 5 2.20 -6.45 0.86
N VAL A 6 2.71 -6.70 2.07
CA VAL A 6 2.97 -8.02 2.62
C VAL A 6 2.35 -8.17 4.00
N GLU A 7 1.94 -9.37 4.33
CA GLU A 7 1.28 -9.72 5.58
C GLU A 7 2.13 -10.68 6.40
N PHE A 8 1.78 -10.86 7.66
CA PHE A 8 2.34 -11.94 8.48
C PHE A 8 1.37 -13.11 8.48
N GLU A 9 1.88 -14.33 8.38
CA GLU A 9 1.06 -15.51 8.67
C GLU A 9 0.52 -15.42 10.10
N HIS A 10 -0.75 -15.78 10.29
CA HIS A 10 -1.42 -15.58 11.58
C HIS A 10 -0.66 -16.29 12.72
N GLY A 11 -0.30 -15.53 13.76
CA GLY A 11 0.46 -16.03 14.90
C GLY A 11 1.95 -16.28 14.64
N LYS A 12 2.50 -15.87 13.49
CA LYS A 12 3.92 -16.06 13.12
C LYS A 12 4.52 -14.76 12.61
N THR A 13 5.84 -14.75 12.47
CA THR A 13 6.61 -13.64 11.86
C THR A 13 7.00 -13.91 10.40
N THR A 14 6.59 -15.06 9.86
CA THR A 14 6.79 -15.40 8.45
C THR A 14 5.99 -14.44 7.58
N ILE A 15 6.66 -13.82 6.61
CA ILE A 15 6.06 -12.88 5.66
C ILE A 15 5.36 -13.65 4.54
N THR A 16 4.15 -13.24 4.18
CA THR A 16 3.34 -13.81 3.10
C THR A 16 2.78 -12.71 2.17
N PRO A 17 2.36 -13.06 0.93
CA PRO A 17 1.75 -12.11 0.01
C PRO A 17 0.50 -11.41 0.56
N GLY A 18 0.45 -10.10 0.44
CA GLY A 18 -0.71 -9.26 0.79
C GLY A 18 -1.33 -8.64 -0.47
N LEU A 19 -1.30 -7.30 -0.53
CA LEU A 19 -1.65 -6.54 -1.74
C LEU A 19 -0.64 -6.74 -2.88
N ALA A 20 0.61 -7.07 -2.57
CA ALA A 20 1.54 -7.60 -3.55
C ALA A 20 1.39 -9.13 -3.63
N GLU A 21 1.19 -9.67 -4.83
CA GLU A 21 1.14 -11.12 -5.05
C GLU A 21 2.52 -11.78 -5.04
N SER A 22 3.56 -11.02 -5.37
CA SER A 22 4.96 -11.41 -5.26
C SER A 22 5.87 -10.20 -5.19
N TRP A 23 7.14 -10.42 -4.85
CA TRP A 23 8.19 -9.41 -4.93
C TRP A 23 9.53 -10.05 -5.26
N THR A 24 10.42 -9.25 -5.84
CA THR A 24 11.82 -9.61 -6.06
C THR A 24 12.72 -8.60 -5.33
N VAL A 25 13.90 -9.05 -4.95
CA VAL A 25 14.93 -8.24 -4.30
C VAL A 25 16.17 -8.31 -5.18
N SER A 26 16.82 -7.18 -5.44
CA SER A 26 18.10 -7.13 -6.16
C SER A 26 19.21 -7.88 -5.42
N ASP A 27 20.27 -8.24 -6.13
CA ASP A 27 21.41 -8.96 -5.57
C ASP A 27 22.11 -8.19 -4.43
N ASP A 28 22.09 -6.85 -4.48
CA ASP A 28 22.65 -5.97 -3.45
C ASP A 28 21.67 -5.67 -2.29
N GLY A 29 20.42 -6.11 -2.39
CA GLY A 29 19.40 -5.91 -1.36
C GLY A 29 18.85 -4.49 -1.27
N LEU A 30 19.16 -3.59 -2.21
CA LEU A 30 18.74 -2.19 -2.16
C LEU A 30 17.48 -1.89 -2.96
N GLU A 31 17.09 -2.77 -3.89
CA GLU A 31 15.90 -2.61 -4.72
C GLU A 31 14.88 -3.71 -4.45
N TYR A 32 13.65 -3.29 -4.15
CA TYR A 32 12.50 -4.17 -3.94
C TYR A 32 11.45 -3.87 -5.00
N THR A 33 11.15 -4.86 -5.85
CA THR A 33 10.10 -4.73 -6.87
C THR A 33 8.89 -5.55 -6.46
N PHE A 34 7.75 -4.90 -6.22
CA PHE A 34 6.50 -5.55 -5.84
C PHE A 34 5.58 -5.70 -7.06
N LYS A 35 5.07 -6.91 -7.28
CA LYS A 35 4.01 -7.17 -8.25
C LYS A 35 2.66 -7.07 -7.55
N LEU A 36 1.88 -6.05 -7.89
CA LEU A 36 0.58 -5.80 -7.25
C LEU A 36 -0.49 -6.79 -7.74
N ARG A 37 -1.36 -7.20 -6.81
CA ARG A 37 -2.50 -8.06 -7.11
C ARG A 37 -3.53 -7.30 -7.96
N PRO A 38 -3.92 -7.83 -9.14
CA PRO A 38 -4.94 -7.19 -9.95
C PRO A 38 -6.33 -7.34 -9.31
N GLY A 39 -7.26 -6.44 -9.66
CA GLY A 39 -8.68 -6.58 -9.31
C GLY A 39 -9.05 -6.25 -7.86
N VAL A 40 -8.11 -5.74 -7.05
CA VAL A 40 -8.38 -5.39 -5.65
C VAL A 40 -9.25 -4.12 -5.59
N LYS A 41 -10.47 -4.26 -5.06
CA LYS A 41 -11.43 -3.16 -4.92
C LYS A 41 -11.21 -2.39 -3.63
N PHE A 42 -11.33 -1.07 -3.69
CA PHE A 42 -11.48 -0.25 -2.51
C PHE A 42 -12.88 -0.37 -1.91
N GLN A 43 -13.03 0.08 -0.66
CA GLN A 43 -14.31 0.13 0.02
C GLN A 43 -15.20 1.21 -0.59
N THR A 44 -16.52 0.97 -0.63
CA THR A 44 -17.53 1.97 -0.95
C THR A 44 -18.17 2.47 0.34
N THR A 45 -18.29 3.78 0.49
CA THR A 45 -18.96 4.46 1.60
C THR A 45 -19.92 5.52 1.06
N ASP A 46 -20.78 6.08 1.92
CA ASP A 46 -21.74 7.13 1.52
C ASP A 46 -21.07 8.39 0.93
N TYR A 47 -19.79 8.61 1.25
CA TYR A 47 -19.00 9.77 0.83
C TYR A 47 -17.89 9.43 -0.18
N PHE A 48 -17.72 8.16 -0.56
CA PHE A 48 -16.70 7.73 -1.51
C PHE A 48 -17.11 6.46 -2.26
N THR A 49 -17.10 6.53 -3.59
CA THR A 49 -17.26 5.36 -4.47
C THR A 49 -16.05 5.26 -5.40
N PRO A 50 -15.27 4.16 -5.35
CA PRO A 50 -14.10 4.01 -6.18
C PRO A 50 -14.49 3.81 -7.65
N THR A 51 -13.77 4.49 -8.55
CA THR A 51 -13.96 4.39 -10.01
C THR A 51 -12.93 3.48 -10.68
N ARG A 52 -11.93 3.02 -9.92
CA ARG A 52 -10.88 2.11 -10.35
C ARG A 52 -10.46 1.17 -9.22
N ASP A 53 -9.70 0.15 -9.60
CA ASP A 53 -9.09 -0.79 -8.67
C ASP A 53 -7.77 -0.23 -8.14
N LEU A 54 -7.25 -0.87 -7.09
CA LEU A 54 -5.91 -0.63 -6.56
C LEU A 54 -4.87 -0.76 -7.68
N ASN A 55 -3.99 0.25 -7.78
CA ASN A 55 -2.83 0.26 -8.67
C ASN A 55 -1.58 0.82 -7.95
N ALA A 56 -0.52 1.09 -8.70
CA ALA A 56 0.73 1.60 -8.13
C ALA A 56 0.60 3.00 -7.51
N ASP A 57 -0.32 3.85 -8.00
CA ASP A 57 -0.49 5.22 -7.52
C ASP A 57 -0.90 5.26 -6.04
N ASP A 58 -1.69 4.28 -5.60
CA ASP A 58 -2.15 4.18 -4.21
C ASP A 58 -1.01 3.80 -3.25
N VAL A 59 -0.09 2.97 -3.74
CA VAL A 59 1.11 2.56 -2.98
C VAL A 59 2.04 3.76 -2.86
N ILE A 60 2.34 4.42 -3.99
CA ILE A 60 3.14 5.64 -4.04
C ILE A 60 2.57 6.68 -3.06
N PHE A 61 1.28 6.99 -3.15
CA PHE A 61 0.61 7.92 -2.25
C PHE A 61 0.81 7.56 -0.77
N SER A 62 0.63 6.29 -0.42
CA SER A 62 0.72 5.83 0.97
C SER A 62 2.11 6.00 1.60
N PHE A 63 3.18 5.83 0.81
CA PHE A 63 4.55 6.08 1.25
C PHE A 63 4.89 7.56 1.19
N GLU A 64 4.64 8.21 0.05
CA GLU A 64 5.02 9.60 -0.20
C GLU A 64 4.42 10.56 0.80
N ARG A 65 3.14 10.38 1.17
CA ARG A 65 2.51 11.23 2.18
C ARG A 65 3.21 11.21 3.54
N GLN A 66 4.05 10.22 3.85
CA GLN A 66 4.72 10.15 5.16
C GLN A 66 6.13 10.74 5.17
N TRP A 67 6.84 10.72 4.04
CA TRP A 67 8.27 11.10 4.01
C TRP A 67 8.56 12.34 3.17
N LYS A 68 7.75 12.64 2.14
CA LYS A 68 7.91 13.83 1.31
C LYS A 68 7.27 15.03 2.00
N LYS A 69 8.10 15.94 2.52
CA LYS A 69 7.66 17.14 3.26
C LYS A 69 6.82 18.11 2.44
N ASP A 70 6.93 18.06 1.11
CA ASP A 70 6.18 18.85 0.15
C ASP A 70 4.86 18.17 -0.29
N ASN A 71 4.59 16.94 0.16
CA ASN A 71 3.32 16.28 -0.11
C ASN A 71 2.19 17.03 0.64
N PRO A 72 1.05 17.36 -0.01
CA PRO A 72 -0.04 18.10 0.63
C PRO A 72 -0.66 17.42 1.86
N TRP A 73 -0.43 16.11 2.01
CA TRP A 73 -0.91 15.30 3.12
C TRP A 73 0.20 14.87 4.09
N TYR A 74 1.38 15.52 4.02
CA TYR A 74 2.51 15.25 4.91
C TYR A 74 2.24 15.62 6.35
N ASP A 75 1.72 16.83 6.57
CA ASP A 75 1.40 17.30 7.90
C ASP A 75 0.18 16.57 8.45
N TYR A 76 0.20 16.33 9.76
CA TYR A 76 -0.94 15.76 10.46
C TYR A 76 -2.15 16.68 10.30
N LEU A 77 -3.14 16.24 9.53
CA LEU A 77 -4.46 16.85 9.53
C LEU A 77 -5.12 16.55 10.87
N ALA A 78 -5.27 17.56 11.71
CA ALA A 78 -6.07 17.44 12.93
C ALA A 78 -7.45 16.93 12.54
N GLY A 79 -7.84 15.77 13.06
CA GLY A 79 -9.16 15.21 12.80
C GLY A 79 -10.23 16.20 13.24
N THR A 80 -11.08 16.62 12.31
CA THR A 80 -12.32 17.34 12.60
C THR A 80 -13.40 16.38 13.03
#